data_AF-A0A0V1JJ77-F1
#
_entry.id   AF-A0A0V1JJ77-F1
#
_cell.length_a   1.000
_cell.length_b   1.000
_cell.length_c   1.000
_cell.angle_alpha   90.00
_cell.angle_beta   90.00
_cell.angle_gamma   90.00
#
_symmetry.space_group_name_H-M   'P 1'
#
loop_
_entity.id
_entity.type
_entity.pdbx_description
1 polymer ?
#
loop_
_entity_poly.entity_id
_entity_poly.type
_entity_poly.pdbx_seq_one_letter_code
_entity_poly.pdbx_strand_id
1 'polypeptide(L)'
;MGVNNIFAEFLIPETPQQNAVAEKMNQTLVEKARMMMIDANLSPDLWAEAVGTANCQRNRCPTRFLRKLTPEEAWSGRKPN
;
A
#
# COMPACT_ATOMS: atom_id res chain seq x y z
N MET A 1 -0.92 26.02 -15.78
CA MET A 1 -1.09 25.10 -14.64
C MET A 1 -2.12 24.07 -15.05
N GLY A 2 -1.68 22.86 -15.43
CA GLY A 2 -2.57 21.80 -15.89
C GLY A 2 -3.37 21.27 -14.71
N VAL A 3 -4.70 21.44 -14.74
CA VAL A 3 -5.59 20.71 -13.84
C VAL A 3 -5.45 19.23 -14.20
N ASN A 4 -4.94 18.43 -13.26
CA ASN A 4 -4.94 16.98 -13.45
C ASN A 4 -6.40 16.55 -13.60
N ASN A 5 -6.70 15.80 -14.67
CA ASN A 5 -8.05 15.38 -15.03
C ASN A 5 -8.51 14.24 -14.10
N ILE A 6 -8.57 14.53 -12.79
CA ILE A 6 -8.95 13.61 -11.73
C ILE A 6 -10.44 13.80 -11.50
N PHE A 7 -11.24 12.85 -11.95
CA PHE A 7 -12.67 12.80 -11.64
C PHE A 7 -12.85 12.13 -10.29
N ALA A 8 -13.46 12.84 -9.34
CA ALA A 8 -13.84 12.26 -8.06
C ALA A 8 -15.11 11.42 -8.27
N GLU A 9 -14.96 10.10 -8.31
CA GLU A 9 -16.08 9.17 -8.25
C GLU A 9 -16.44 8.93 -6.79
N PHE A 10 -17.64 9.36 -6.39
CA PHE A 10 -18.17 9.13 -5.06
C PHE A 10 -18.93 7.80 -5.03
N LEU A 11 -18.62 6.97 -4.03
CA LEU A 11 -19.28 5.69 -3.82
C LEU A 11 -20.77 5.91 -3.56
N ILE A 12 -21.60 5.00 -4.05
CA ILE A 12 -23.01 4.97 -3.66
C ILE A 12 -23.05 4.60 -2.19
N PRO A 13 -23.78 5.35 -1.32
CA PRO A 13 -23.96 4.95 0.07
C PRO A 13 -24.37 3.47 0.14
N GLU A 14 -23.76 2.72 1.05
CA GLU A 14 -24.05 1.29 1.29
C GLU A 14 -23.54 0.29 0.23
N THR A 15 -22.56 0.66 -0.61
CA THR A 15 -21.85 -0.28 -1.51
C THR A 15 -20.39 -0.55 -1.09
N PRO A 16 -20.15 -1.25 0.04
CA PRO A 16 -18.80 -1.53 0.54
C PRO A 16 -17.94 -2.34 -0.45
N GLN A 17 -18.56 -3.07 -1.39
CA GLN A 17 -17.85 -3.86 -2.40
C GLN A 17 -17.00 -3.00 -3.34
N GLN A 18 -17.39 -1.74 -3.56
CA GLN A 18 -16.67 -0.83 -4.45
C GLN A 18 -15.30 -0.42 -3.86
N ASN A 19 -15.14 -0.39 -2.54
CA ASN A 19 -13.90 0.02 -1.85
C ASN A 19 -13.18 -1.13 -1.14
N ALA A 20 -13.76 -2.33 -1.11
CA ALA A 20 -13.28 -3.47 -0.34
C ALA A 20 -11.80 -3.83 -0.62
N VAL A 21 -11.34 -3.67 -1.86
CA VAL A 21 -9.94 -3.95 -2.22
C VAL A 21 -8.99 -2.95 -1.55
N ALA A 22 -9.32 -1.66 -1.57
CA ALA A 22 -8.52 -0.62 -0.95
C ALA A 22 -8.56 -0.74 0.59
N GLU A 23 -9.73 -1.01 1.17
CA GLU A 23 -9.89 -1.22 2.60
C GLU A 23 -9.04 -2.38 3.12
N LYS A 24 -9.11 -3.53 2.44
CA LYS A 24 -8.30 -4.70 2.80
C LYS A 24 -6.80 -4.42 2.69
N MET A 25 -6.40 -3.68 1.65
CA MET A 25 -4.99 -3.31 1.45
C MET A 25 -4.52 -2.35 2.55
N ASN A 26 -5.33 -1.36 2.91
CA ASN A 26 -5.03 -0.41 3.98
C ASN A 26 -4.89 -1.13 5.33
N GLN A 27 -5.81 -2.06 5.65
CA GLN A 27 -5.71 -2.88 6.85
C GLN A 27 -4.40 -3.68 6.87
N THR A 28 -4.04 -4.31 5.75
CA THR A 28 -2.80 -5.10 5.64
C THR A 28 -1.55 -4.25 5.89
N LEU A 29 -1.51 -3.02 5.38
CA LEU A 29 -0.37 -2.10 5.59
C LEU A 29 -0.25 -1.67 7.06
N VAL A 30 -1.38 -1.33 7.68
CA VAL A 30 -1.44 -0.91 9.08
C VAL A 30 -1.02 -2.06 10.01
N GLU A 31 -1.45 -3.29 9.73
CA GLU A 31 -1.03 -4.48 10.48
C GLU A 31 0.47 -4.76 10.31
N LYS A 32 1.00 -4.66 9.09
CA LYS A 32 2.44 -4.79 8.84
C LYS A 32 3.27 -3.75 9.58
N ALA A 33 2.86 -2.48 9.53
CA ALA A 33 3.52 -1.41 10.24
C ALA A 33 3.54 -1.66 11.75
N ARG A 34 2.41 -2.07 12.33
CA ARG A 34 2.33 -2.46 13.76
C ARG A 34 3.29 -3.58 14.09
N MET A 35 3.31 -4.66 13.31
CA MET A 35 4.21 -5.79 13.54
C MET A 35 5.68 -5.36 13.49
N MET A 36 6.07 -4.55 12.49
CA MET A 36 7.44 -4.03 12.37
C MET A 36 7.84 -3.18 13.58
N MET A 37 6.96 -2.31 14.06
CA MET A 37 7.25 -1.46 15.23
C MET A 37 7.39 -2.29 16.51
N ILE A 38 6.54 -3.31 16.70
CA ILE A 38 6.62 -4.20 17.86
C ILE A 38 7.93 -5.01 17.82
N ASP A 39 8.26 -5.57 16.66
CA ASP A 39 9.47 -6.39 16.46
C ASP A 39 10.75 -5.58 16.68
N ALA A 40 10.79 -4.33 16.19
CA ALA A 40 11.93 -3.42 16.36
C ALA A 40 11.87 -2.57 17.64
N ASN A 41 10.86 -2.76 18.50
CA ASN A 41 10.63 -2.01 19.73
C ASN A 41 10.68 -0.47 19.53
N LEU A 42 9.98 0.02 18.51
CA LEU A 42 9.98 1.43 18.09
C LEU A 42 8.89 2.25 18.80
N SER A 43 9.15 3.56 18.99
CA SER A 43 8.15 4.51 19.49
C SER A 43 6.99 4.66 18.51
N PRO A 44 5.73 4.85 18.98
CA PRO A 44 4.59 5.21 18.14
C PRO A 44 4.79 6.46 17.27
N ASP A 45 5.73 7.35 17.64
CA ASP A 45 6.05 8.56 16.86
C ASP A 45 6.59 8.22 15.46
N LEU A 46 7.16 7.02 15.27
CA LEU A 46 7.68 6.52 14.00
C LEU A 46 6.61 5.84 13.13
N TRP A 47 5.34 6.08 13.41
CA TRP A 47 4.21 5.45 12.69
C TRP A 47 4.27 5.71 11.18
N ALA A 48 4.57 6.94 10.76
CA ALA A 48 4.61 7.31 9.35
C ALA A 48 5.73 6.55 8.61
N GLU A 49 6.90 6.44 9.23
CA GLU A 49 8.06 5.72 8.74
C GLU A 49 7.80 4.22 8.69
N ALA A 50 7.14 3.66 9.71
CA ALA A 50 6.76 2.25 9.75
C ALA A 50 5.77 1.89 8.62
N VAL A 51 4.75 2.73 8.40
CA VAL A 51 3.81 2.55 7.28
C VAL A 51 4.51 2.71 5.93
N GLY A 52 5.38 3.71 5.79
CA GLY A 52 6.19 3.91 4.59
C GLY A 52 7.08 2.70 4.28
N THR A 53 7.71 2.12 5.32
CA THR A 53 8.54 0.93 5.21
C THR A 53 7.70 -0.31 4.85
N ALA A 54 6.55 -0.50 5.47
CA ALA A 54 5.62 -1.59 5.14
C ALA A 54 5.16 -1.52 3.68
N ASN A 55 4.85 -0.32 3.18
CA ASN A 55 4.51 -0.10 1.78
C ASN A 55 5.70 -0.37 0.84
N CYS A 56 6.89 0.11 1.19
CA CYS A 56 8.12 -0.12 0.43
C CYS A 56 8.41 -1.62 0.30
N GLN A 57 8.40 -2.35 1.41
CA GLN A 57 8.58 -3.80 1.43
C GLN A 57 7.55 -4.50 0.54
N ARG A 58 6.27 -4.14 0.67
CA ARG A 58 5.21 -4.74 -0.15
C ARG A 58 5.39 -4.49 -1.64
N ASN A 59 5.80 -3.28 -2.04
CA ASN A 59 5.94 -2.92 -3.45
C ASN A 59 7.20 -3.48 -4.10
N ARG A 60 8.20 -3.83 -3.29
CA ARG A 60 9.48 -4.40 -3.75
C ARG A 60 9.62 -5.90 -3.53
N CYS A 61 8.71 -6.54 -2.79
CA CYS A 61 8.68 -8.00 -2.68
C CYS A 61 7.88 -8.62 -3.83
N PRO A 62 8.39 -9.69 -4.46
CA PRO A 62 7.64 -10.40 -5.48
C PRO A 62 6.39 -11.03 -4.86
N THR A 63 5.28 -11.00 -5.59
CA THR A 63 4.04 -11.64 -5.15
C THR A 63 3.72 -12.84 -6.03
N ARG A 64 3.03 -13.85 -5.47
CA ARG A 64 2.65 -15.08 -6.18
C ARG A 64 1.88 -14.78 -7.48
N PHE A 65 1.04 -13.75 -7.46
CA PHE A 65 0.19 -13.38 -8.59
C PHE A 65 0.96 -12.72 -9.74
N LEU A 66 2.12 -12.13 -9.46
CA LEU A 66 2.92 -11.38 -10.43
C LEU A 66 4.07 -12.18 -11.06
N ARG A 67 4.03 -13.53 -11.00
CA ARG A 67 5.02 -14.40 -11.67
C ARG A 67 6.48 -14.01 -11.41
N LYS A 68 6.81 -13.75 -10.13
CA LYS A 68 8.12 -13.28 -9.64
C LYS A 68 8.46 -11.82 -9.90
N LEU A 69 7.56 -11.03 -10.50
CA LEU A 69 7.68 -9.58 -10.53
C LEU A 69 7.21 -8.97 -9.21
N THR A 70 7.82 -7.85 -8.87
CA THR A 70 7.40 -6.97 -7.79
C THR A 70 6.25 -6.07 -8.28
N PRO A 71 5.35 -5.61 -7.39
CA PRO A 71 4.32 -4.65 -7.77
C PRO A 71 4.87 -3.36 -8.40
N GLU A 72 6.02 -2.88 -7.93
CA GLU A 72 6.70 -1.71 -8.50
C GLU A 72 7.17 -1.96 -9.95
N GLU A 73 7.72 -3.14 -10.24
CA GLU A 73 8.05 -3.55 -11.62
C GLU A 73 6.82 -3.65 -12.51
N ALA A 74 5.76 -4.28 -11.99
CA ALA A 74 4.53 -4.47 -12.76
C ALA A 74 3.85 -3.13 -13.10
N TRP A 75 3.97 -2.14 -12.21
CA TRP A 75 3.40 -0.81 -12.41
C TRP A 75 4.28 0.10 -13.28
N SER A 76 5.58 0.18 -12.98
CA SER A 76 6.49 1.15 -13.60
C SER A 76 7.25 0.61 -14.82
N GLY A 77 7.26 -0.72 -15.02
CA GLY A 77 8.09 -1.39 -16.01
C GLY A 77 9.59 -1.39 -15.69
N ARG A 78 10.01 -0.86 -14.53
CA ARG A 78 11.41 -0.75 -14.10
C ARG A 78 11.65 -1.61 -12.87
N LYS A 79 12.83 -2.24 -12.80
CA LYS A 79 13.25 -2.95 -11.59
C LYS A 79 13.45 -1.96 -10.44
N PRO A 80 13.06 -2.30 -9.21
CA PRO A 80 13.31 -1.46 -8.05
C PRO A 80 14.82 -1.50 -7.78
N ASN A 81 15.41 -0.35 -7.46
CA ASN A 81 16.82 -0.25 -7.06
C ASN A 81 17.04 -0.80 -5.65
#